data_AF-A0A2G9ZM19-F1
#
_entry.id   AF-A0A2G9ZM19-F1
#
_cell.length_a   1.000
_cell.length_b   1.000
_cell.length_c   1.000
_cell.angle_alpha   90.00
_cell.angle_beta   90.00
_cell.angle_gamma   90.00
#
_symmetry.space_group_name_H-M   'P 1'
#
loop_
_entity.id
_entity.type
_entity.pdbx_description
1 polymer ?
#
loop_
_entity_poly.entity_id
_entity_poly.type
_entity_poly.pdbx_seq_one_letter_code
_entity_poly.pdbx_strand_id
1 'polypeptide(L)'
;MLGALAGLFLHGRENRIRNYVLFGAAATIVYDAITGLGIGTLVFKQPFLAALTGQIPFTLYHLGGNLVLSALVPPRLYRGVVDNEQVSVRRLWHVIKGHKEAIQPE
;
A
#
# COMPACT_ATOMS: atom_id res chain seq x y z
N MET A 1 8.46 -0.83 0.45
CA MET A 1 8.59 -1.18 -0.99
C MET A 1 7.24 -1.15 -1.73
N LEU A 2 6.20 -1.88 -1.28
CA LEU A 2 4.89 -1.92 -1.95
C LEU A 2 4.24 -0.54 -2.15
N GLY A 3 4.36 0.38 -1.19
CA GLY A 3 3.85 1.75 -1.35
C GLY A 3 4.53 2.54 -2.49
N ALA A 4 5.83 2.33 -2.72
CA ALA A 4 6.53 2.95 -3.84
C ALA A 4 6.07 2.35 -5.18
N LEU A 5 5.91 1.03 -5.24
CA LEU A 5 5.35 0.35 -6.41
C LEU A 5 3.90 0.78 -6.69
N ALA A 6 3.11 1.00 -5.64
CA ALA A 6 1.76 1.54 -5.77
C ALA A 6 1.81 2.95 -6.37
N GLY A 7 2.70 3.81 -5.87
CA GLY A 7 2.91 5.14 -6.39
C GLY A 7 3.27 5.13 -7.88
N LEU A 8 4.21 4.27 -8.29
CA LEU A 8 4.59 4.11 -9.70
C LEU A 8 3.45 3.55 -10.56
N PHE A 9 2.73 2.53 -10.07
CA PHE A 9 1.64 1.91 -10.81
C PHE A 9 0.44 2.85 -11.00
N LEU A 10 0.11 3.63 -9.96
CA LEU A 10 -1.02 4.55 -9.94
C LEU A 10 -0.67 5.92 -10.52
N HIS A 11 0.60 6.20 -10.78
CA HIS A 11 1.03 7.46 -11.37
C HIS A 11 0.35 7.71 -12.71
N GLY A 12 -0.28 8.89 -12.86
CA GLY A 12 -1.02 9.26 -14.05
C GLY A 12 -2.31 8.47 -14.31
N ARG A 13 -2.70 7.54 -13.43
CA ARG A 13 -3.98 6.82 -13.54
C ARG A 13 -5.09 7.58 -12.84
N GLU A 14 -6.30 7.47 -13.40
CA GLU A 14 -7.49 8.03 -12.76
C GLU A 14 -7.76 7.40 -11.39
N ASN A 15 -8.36 8.21 -10.50
CA ASN A 15 -8.82 7.80 -9.17
C ASN A 15 -10.06 6.87 -9.25
N ARG A 16 -9.84 5.64 -9.72
CA ARG A 16 -10.86 4.58 -9.85
C ARG A 16 -10.56 3.42 -8.92
N ILE A 17 -11.59 2.93 -8.21
CA ILE A 17 -11.52 1.75 -7.32
C ILE A 17 -10.79 0.57 -7.97
N ARG A 18 -11.10 0.30 -9.24
CA ARG A 18 -10.49 -0.79 -10.02
C ARG A 18 -8.95 -0.75 -10.03
N ASN A 19 -8.34 0.44 -10.12
CA ASN A 19 -6.88 0.56 -10.16
C ASN A 19 -6.25 0.12 -8.83
N TYR A 20 -6.82 0.55 -7.71
CA TYR A 20 -6.34 0.17 -6.38
C TYR A 20 -6.57 -1.32 -6.10
N VAL A 21 -7.74 -1.84 -6.45
CA VAL A 21 -8.09 -3.25 -6.27
C VAL A 21 -7.17 -4.16 -7.11
N LEU A 22 -6.91 -3.81 -8.37
CA LEU A 22 -5.99 -4.56 -9.22
C LEU A 22 -4.57 -4.59 -8.65
N PHE A 23 -4.06 -3.43 -8.21
CA PHE A 23 -2.75 -3.37 -7.57
C PHE A 23 -2.72 -4.17 -6.27
N GLY A 24 -3.70 -3.98 -5.38
CA GLY A 24 -3.79 -4.67 -4.11
C GLY A 24 -3.87 -6.19 -4.27
N ALA A 25 -4.64 -6.67 -5.24
CA ALA A 25 -4.73 -8.10 -5.56
C ALA A 25 -3.38 -8.67 -5.99
N ALA A 26 -2.76 -8.05 -7.00
CA ALA A 26 -1.48 -8.51 -7.53
C ALA A 26 -0.37 -8.43 -6.47
N ALA A 27 -0.30 -7.32 -5.73
CA ALA A 27 0.67 -7.12 -4.66
C ALA A 27 0.51 -8.17 -3.56
N THR A 28 -0.72 -8.48 -3.14
CA THR A 28 -0.97 -9.50 -2.10
C THR A 28 -0.48 -10.87 -2.56
N ILE A 29 -0.89 -11.32 -3.74
CA ILE A 29 -0.51 -12.64 -4.26
C ILE A 29 1.00 -12.77 -4.40
N VAL A 30 1.67 -11.77 -4.98
CA VAL A 30 3.11 -11.79 -5.20
C VAL A 30 3.87 -11.73 -3.88
N TYR A 31 3.47 -10.84 -2.97
CA TYR A 31 4.11 -10.70 -1.67
C TYR A 31 4.00 -11.97 -0.85
N ASP A 32 2.80 -12.55 -0.78
CA ASP A 32 2.52 -13.78 -0.05
C ASP A 32 3.25 -14.99 -0.65
N ALA A 33 3.36 -15.08 -1.98
CA ALA A 33 4.15 -16.13 -2.63
C ALA A 33 5.65 -16.00 -2.30
N ILE A 34 6.22 -14.80 -2.38
CA ILE A 34 7.64 -14.56 -2.10
C ILE A 34 7.95 -14.84 -0.63
N THR A 35 7.09 -14.38 0.28
CA THR A 35 7.31 -14.54 1.71
C THR A 35 6.99 -15.95 2.18
N GLY A 36 5.81 -16.46 1.85
CA GLY A 36 5.36 -17.78 2.24
C GLY A 36 6.17 -18.92 1.65
N LEU A 37 6.26 -18.98 0.32
CA LEU A 37 6.97 -20.07 -0.36
C LEU A 37 8.48 -19.79 -0.39
N GLY A 38 8.89 -18.56 -0.69
CA GLY A 38 10.30 -18.20 -0.75
C GLY A 38 10.96 -18.25 0.62
N ILE A 39 10.53 -17.42 1.58
CA ILE A 39 11.17 -17.38 2.91
C ILE A 39 10.89 -18.66 3.69
N GLY A 40 9.65 -19.18 3.65
CA GLY A 40 9.29 -20.43 4.33
C GLY A 40 10.14 -21.62 3.89
N THR A 41 10.25 -21.87 2.59
CA THR A 41 11.01 -23.03 2.08
C THR A 41 12.52 -22.77 2.06
N LEU A 42 12.98 -21.60 1.61
CA LEU A 42 14.42 -21.37 1.40
C LEU A 42 15.16 -21.00 2.67
N VAL A 43 14.55 -20.18 3.54
CA VAL A 43 15.19 -19.68 4.77
C VAL A 43 14.89 -20.61 5.94
N PHE A 44 13.61 -20.91 6.18
CA PHE A 44 13.19 -21.74 7.32
C PHE A 44 13.20 -23.25 7.03
N LYS A 45 13.57 -23.65 5.81
CA LYS A 45 13.64 -25.06 5.38
C LYS A 45 12.32 -25.83 5.57
N GLN A 46 11.20 -25.12 5.58
CA GLN A 46 9.88 -25.75 5.65
C GLN A 46 9.65 -26.60 4.41
N PRO A 47 9.11 -27.84 4.54
CA PRO A 47 8.77 -28.65 3.38
C PRO A 47 7.84 -27.90 2.43
N PHE A 48 8.17 -27.90 1.12
CA PHE A 48 7.47 -27.09 0.13
C PHE A 48 5.95 -27.34 0.13
N LEU A 49 5.53 -28.61 0.19
CA LEU A 49 4.11 -28.95 0.23
C LEU A 49 3.41 -28.39 1.47
N ALA A 50 4.06 -28.41 2.64
CA ALA A 50 3.50 -27.82 3.86
C ALA A 50 3.41 -26.29 3.76
N ALA A 51 4.42 -25.64 3.17
CA ALA A 51 4.39 -24.20 2.92
C ALA A 51 3.25 -23.85 1.95
N LEU A 52 3.11 -24.58 0.84
CA LEU A 52 2.09 -24.35 -0.17
C LEU A 52 0.68 -24.53 0.36
N THR A 53 0.40 -25.61 1.08
CA THR A 53 -0.95 -25.89 1.60
C THR A 53 -1.36 -24.91 2.69
N GLY A 54 -0.43 -24.47 3.54
CA GLY A 54 -0.67 -23.39 4.50
C GLY A 54 -0.84 -22.02 3.83
N GLN A 55 -0.13 -21.79 2.73
CA GLN A 55 -0.15 -20.50 2.04
C GLN A 55 -1.48 -20.21 1.35
N ILE A 56 -2.16 -21.22 0.79
CA ILE A 56 -3.45 -21.01 0.09
C ILE A 56 -4.51 -20.33 0.98
N PRO A 57 -4.90 -20.88 2.15
CA PRO A 57 -5.89 -20.24 3.00
C PRO A 57 -5.40 -18.90 3.57
N PHE A 58 -4.10 -18.78 3.87
CA PHE A 58 -3.50 -17.52 4.30
C PHE A 58 -3.63 -16.42 3.24
N THR A 59 -3.29 -16.71 1.98
CA THR A 59 -3.37 -15.75 0.88
C THR A 59 -4.83 -15.40 0.58
N LEU A 60 -5.77 -16.34 0.65
CA LEU A 60 -7.19 -16.04 0.46
C LEU A 60 -7.72 -15.08 1.52
N TYR A 61 -7.34 -15.29 2.79
CA TYR A 61 -7.70 -14.39 3.89
C TYR A 61 -7.13 -12.97 3.67
N HIS A 62 -5.84 -12.85 3.37
CA HIS A 62 -5.20 -11.56 3.10
C HIS A 62 -5.78 -10.89 1.87
N LEU A 63 -6.05 -11.63 0.80
CA LEU A 63 -6.65 -11.11 -0.41
C LEU A 63 -8.02 -10.50 -0.10
N GLY A 64 -8.88 -11.21 0.62
CA GLY A 64 -10.18 -10.69 1.04
C GLY A 64 -10.07 -9.35 1.77
N GLY A 65 -9.23 -9.27 2.81
CA GLY A 65 -9.00 -8.04 3.56
C GLY A 65 -8.42 -6.91 2.71
N ASN A 66 -7.39 -7.21 1.91
CA ASN A 66 -6.71 -6.21 1.08
C ASN A 66 -7.56 -5.70 -0.07
N LEU A 67 -8.45 -6.50 -0.65
CA LEU A 67 -9.41 -6.04 -1.65
C LEU A 67 -10.39 -5.02 -1.05
N VAL A 68 -10.92 -5.31 0.14
CA VAL A 68 -11.81 -4.39 0.86
C VAL A 68 -11.10 -3.09 1.18
N LEU A 69 -9.90 -3.16 1.77
CA LEU A 69 -9.12 -1.97 2.10
C LEU A 69 -8.73 -1.17 0.85
N SER A 70 -8.30 -1.84 -0.22
CA SER A 70 -7.94 -1.18 -1.50
C SER A 70 -9.13 -0.52 -2.17
N ALA A 71 -10.34 -1.08 -2.03
CA ALA A 71 -11.54 -0.48 -2.57
C ALA A 71 -12.01 0.74 -1.77
N LEU A 72 -11.75 0.77 -0.46
CA LEU A 72 -12.32 1.76 0.44
C LEU A 72 -11.36 2.91 0.79
N VAL A 73 -10.10 2.60 1.09
CA VAL A 73 -9.18 3.55 1.72
C VAL A 73 -8.54 4.50 0.70
N PRO A 74 -7.85 4.02 -0.36
CA PRO A 74 -7.16 4.89 -1.30
C PRO A 74 -8.06 5.91 -2.03
N PRO A 75 -9.26 5.55 -2.54
CA PRO A 75 -10.13 6.53 -3.20
C PRO A 75 -10.53 7.68 -2.27
N ARG A 76 -10.78 7.37 -0.99
CA ARG A 76 -11.16 8.36 0.03
C ARG A 76 -9.97 9.23 0.39
N LEU A 77 -8.79 8.65 0.59
CA LEU A 77 -7.56 9.40 0.84
C LEU A 77 -7.22 10.33 -0.32
N TYR A 78 -7.34 9.85 -1.56
CA TYR A 78 -7.07 10.66 -2.75
C TYR A 78 -7.99 11.89 -2.79
N ARG A 79 -9.30 11.73 -2.59
CA ARG A 79 -10.22 12.87 -2.55
C ARG A 79 -10.01 13.78 -1.34
N GLY A 80 -9.69 13.20 -0.18
CA GLY A 80 -9.56 13.93 1.08
C GLY A 80 -8.26 14.72 1.21
N VAL A 81 -7.18 14.29 0.56
CA VAL A 81 -5.83 14.85 0.72
C VAL A 81 -5.25 15.37 -0.60
N VAL A 82 -5.40 14.62 -1.69
CA VAL A 82 -4.76 14.94 -2.97
C VAL A 82 -5.59 15.95 -3.75
N ASP A 83 -6.89 15.71 -3.89
CA ASP A 83 -7.80 16.62 -4.61
C ASP A 83 -8.30 17.80 -3.75
N ASN A 84 -8.01 17.80 -2.44
CA ASN A 84 -8.45 18.86 -1.53
C ASN A 84 -7.35 19.89 -1.31
N GLU A 85 -7.47 21.07 -1.94
CA GLU A 85 -6.51 22.18 -1.81
C GLU A 85 -6.32 22.66 -0.36
N GLN A 86 -7.36 22.55 0.48
CA GLN A 86 -7.30 23.01 1.88
C GLN A 86 -6.45 22.11 2.78
N VAL A 87 -6.30 20.83 2.40
CA VAL A 87 -5.54 19.79 3.11
C VAL A 87 -4.33 19.35 2.29
N SER A 88 -3.98 20.09 1.24
CA SER A 88 -2.87 19.69 0.37
C SER A 88 -1.57 19.60 1.18
N VAL A 89 -0.78 18.58 0.88
CA VAL A 89 0.56 18.38 1.48
C VAL A 89 1.43 19.65 1.31
N ARG A 90 1.15 20.45 0.28
CA ARG A 90 1.79 21.74 0.03
C ARG A 90 1.47 22.76 1.12
N ARG A 91 0.21 22.88 1.54
CA ARG A 91 -0.20 23.76 2.64
C ARG A 91 0.37 23.26 3.97
N LEU A 92 0.32 21.96 4.23
CA LEU A 92 0.92 21.39 5.45
C LEU A 92 2.44 21.68 5.51
N TRP A 93 3.14 21.54 4.39
CA TRP A 93 4.56 21.88 4.28
C TRP A 93 4.82 23.37 4.52
N HIS A 94 3.98 24.27 3.99
CA HIS A 94 4.10 25.71 4.25
C HIS A 94 3.86 26.05 5.73
N VAL A 95 2.86 25.44 6.37
CA VAL A 95 2.60 25.64 7.81
C VAL A 95 3.79 25.17 8.64
N ILE A 96 4.30 23.95 8.40
CA ILE A 96 5.45 23.41 9.14
C ILE A 96 6.71 24.24 8.93
N LYS A 97 6.97 24.68 7.70
CA LYS A 97 8.17 25.48 7.38
C LYS A 97 8.07 26.90 7.94
N GLY A 98 6.91 27.55 7.80
CA GLY A 98 6.65 28.87 8.38
C GLY A 98 6.68 28.87 9.91
N HIS A 99 6.30 27.76 10.56
CA HIS A 99 6.45 27.63 12.01
C HIS A 99 7.92 27.50 12.46
N LYS A 100 8.79 26.90 11.64
CA LYS A 100 10.23 26.84 11.97
C LYS A 100 10.92 28.20 11.87
N GLU A 101 10.53 29.03 10.90
CA GLU A 101 11.06 30.39 10.76
C GLU A 101 10.59 31.31 11.90
N ALA A 102 9.42 31.06 12.50
CA ALA A 102 8.92 31.83 13.64
C ALA A 102 9.57 31.49 15.00
N ILE A 103 10.27 30.35 15.12
CA ILE A 103 10.87 29.87 16.39
C ILE A 103 12.39 30.11 16.43
N GLN A 104 13.01 30.51 15.32
CA GLN A 104 14.40 30.99 15.27
C GLN A 104 14.40 32.51 15.06
N PRO A 105 14.19 33.33 16.10
CA PRO A 105 14.58 34.73 16.02
C PRO A 105 16.11 34.80 16.01
N GLU A 106 16.64 35.63 15.11
CA GLU A 106 18.08 35.93 14.97
C GLU A 106 18.72 36.44 16.27
#